data_AF-A0A0L0EZ88-F1
#
_entry.id   AF-A0A0L0EZ88-F1
#
_cell.length_a   1.000
_cell.length_b   1.000
_cell.length_c   1.000
_cell.angle_alpha   90.00
_cell.angle_beta   90.00
_cell.angle_gamma   90.00
#
_symmetry.space_group_name_H-M   'P 1'
#
loop_
_entity.id
_entity.type
_entity.pdbx_description
1 polymer ?
#
loop_
_entity_poly.entity_id
_entity_poly.type
_entity_poly.pdbx_seq_one_letter_code
_entity_poly.pdbx_strand_id
1 'polypeptide(L)' 'ALENNMAPLLVMATNRGITRIRGTTHKSPHGIPLDMLDRCLIIATESYADNELRQILEIRAEEE' A
#
# COMPACT_ATOMS: atom_id res chain seq x y z
N ALA A 1 10.34 9.87 14.91
CA ALA A 1 9.40 10.66 14.08
C ALA A 1 7.99 10.07 14.14
N LEU A 2 7.78 8.82 13.72
CA LEU A 2 6.49 8.11 13.88
C LEU A 2 6.15 7.77 15.34
N GLU A 3 7.14 7.76 16.21
CA GLU A 3 6.99 7.53 17.66
C GLU A 3 6.59 8.80 18.44
N ASN A 4 6.41 9.93 17.77
CA ASN A 4 5.97 11.15 18.43
C ASN A 4 4.45 11.07 18.70
N ASN A 5 4.02 11.51 19.88
CA ASN A 5 2.60 11.55 20.27
C ASN A 5 1.71 12.37 19.31
N MET A 6 2.28 13.35 18.62
CA MET A 6 1.57 14.18 17.62
C MET A 6 1.77 13.69 16.18
N ALA A 7 2.28 12.47 15.97
CA ALA A 7 2.44 11.91 14.64
C ALA A 7 1.07 11.61 14.00
N PRO A 8 0.85 11.94 12.72
CA PRO A 8 -0.39 11.62 12.03
C PRO A 8 -0.47 10.12 11.69
N LEU A 9 -1.69 9.66 11.35
CA LEU A 9 -1.88 8.32 10.82
C LEU A 9 -1.17 8.17 9.47
N LEU A 10 -0.23 7.22 9.40
CA LEU A 10 0.50 6.91 8.18
C LEU A 10 -0.20 5.78 7.43
N VAL A 11 -0.71 6.08 6.23
CA VAL A 11 -1.20 5.08 5.28
C VAL A 11 -0.27 5.04 4.08
N MET A 12 0.23 3.86 3.75
CA MET A 12 1.14 3.64 2.62
C MET A 12 0.57 2.56 1.70
N ALA A 13 0.86 2.68 0.41
CA ALA A 13 0.48 1.70 -0.59
C ALA A 13 1.69 1.31 -1.44
N THR A 14 1.74 0.05 -1.85
CA THR A 14 2.81 -0.51 -2.69
C THR A 14 2.24 -1.60 -3.57
N ASN A 15 2.63 -1.57 -4.84
CA ASN A 15 2.36 -2.63 -5.81
C ASN A 15 3.59 -3.53 -6.02
N ARG A 16 4.62 -3.40 -5.17
CA ARG A 16 5.86 -4.17 -5.28
C ARG A 16 5.88 -5.28 -4.24
N GLY A 17 6.12 -6.51 -4.68
CA GLY A 17 6.28 -7.69 -3.83
C GLY A 17 7.63 -7.69 -3.10
N ILE A 18 8.65 -8.36 -3.65
CA ILE A 18 10.02 -8.31 -3.12
C ILE A 18 10.85 -7.36 -3.97
N THR A 19 11.43 -6.33 -3.36
CA THR A 19 12.28 -5.38 -4.07
C THR A 19 13.46 -4.92 -3.20
N ARG A 20 14.42 -4.23 -3.82
CA ARG A 20 15.61 -3.72 -3.13
C ARG A 20 15.24 -2.50 -2.29
N ILE A 21 15.71 -2.45 -1.04
CA ILE A 21 15.60 -1.23 -0.23
C ILE A 21 16.51 -0.17 -0.87
N ARG A 22 15.93 0.95 -1.29
CA ARG A 22 16.66 2.03 -1.95
C ARG A 22 17.81 2.50 -1.07
N GLY A 23 19.03 2.52 -1.63
CA GLY A 23 20.24 2.89 -0.90
C GLY A 23 21.00 1.72 -0.27
N THR A 24 20.50 0.48 -0.38
CA THR A 24 21.18 -0.72 0.12
C THR A 24 21.32 -1.79 -0.95
N THR A 25 22.02 -2.89 -0.64
CA THR A 25 22.10 -4.08 -1.47
C THR A 25 21.08 -5.16 -1.14
N HIS A 26 20.32 -4.98 -0.07
CA HIS A 26 19.40 -5.97 0.46
C HIS A 26 18.01 -5.88 -0.19
N LYS A 27 17.38 -7.04 -0.36
CA LYS A 27 15.98 -7.16 -0.79
C LYS A 27 15.09 -7.34 0.42
N SER A 28 13.90 -6.75 0.39
CA SER A 28 12.88 -6.89 1.42
C SER A 28 11.47 -6.87 0.82
N PRO A 29 10.46 -7.36 1.55
CA PRO A 29 9.07 -7.17 1.20
C PRO A 29 8.76 -5.67 1.08
N HIS A 30 8.06 -5.29 0.01
CA HIS A 30 7.65 -3.93 -0.30
C HIS A 30 8.79 -2.90 -0.44
N GLY A 31 10.06 -3.33 -0.32
CA GLY A 31 11.22 -2.45 -0.41
C GLY A 31 11.44 -1.57 0.82
N ILE A 32 10.79 -1.91 1.94
CA ILE A 32 10.94 -1.21 3.22
C ILE A 32 11.82 -2.02 4.19
N PRO A 33 12.48 -1.38 5.17
CA PRO A 33 13.22 -2.09 6.21
C PRO A 33 12.31 -3.05 6.99
N LEU A 34 12.86 -4.20 7.42
CA LEU A 34 12.13 -5.23 8.17
C LEU A 34 11.53 -4.68 9.48
N ASP A 35 12.27 -3.85 10.22
CA ASP A 35 11.78 -3.20 11.44
C ASP A 35 10.53 -2.35 11.21
N MET A 36 10.42 -1.70 10.05
CA MET A 36 9.22 -0.93 9.71
C MET A 36 8.06 -1.86 9.33
N LEU A 37 8.35 -2.98 8.65
CA LEU A 37 7.35 -3.98 8.28
C LEU A 37 6.72 -4.64 9.51
N ASP A 38 7.52 -4.97 10.53
CA ASP A 38 7.05 -5.57 11.79
C ASP A 38 6.11 -4.66 12.58
N ARG A 39 6.14 -3.36 12.31
CA ARG A 39 5.29 -2.33 12.93
C ARG A 39 4.09 -1.94 12.08
N CYS A 40 3.95 -2.51 10.88
CA CYS A 40 2.85 -2.20 9.97
C CYS A 40 1.71 -3.21 10.07
N LEU A 41 0.47 -2.73 9.94
CA LEU A 41 -0.66 -3.57 9.61
C LEU A 41 -0.76 -3.68 8.08
N ILE A 42 -0.63 -4.89 7.54
CA ILE A 42 -0.69 -5.15 6.10
C ILE A 42 -2.13 -5.52 5.73
N ILE A 43 -2.71 -4.76 4.80
CA ILE A 43 -4.01 -5.05 4.20
C ILE A 43 -3.77 -5.37 2.72
N ALA A 44 -4.07 -6.59 2.31
CA ALA A 44 -3.99 -7.00 0.92
C ALA A 44 -5.28 -6.61 0.20
N THR A 45 -5.14 -5.95 -0.94
CA THR A 45 -6.27 -5.69 -1.85
C THR A 45 -6.26 -6.72 -2.97
N GLU A 46 -7.45 -7.16 -3.37
CA GLU A 46 -7.65 -8.05 -4.50
C GLU A 46 -8.06 -7.26 -5.74
N SER A 47 -7.90 -7.88 -6.92
CA SER A 47 -8.39 -7.27 -8.16
C SER A 47 -9.92 -7.33 -8.19
N TYR A 48 -10.55 -6.27 -8.69
CA TYR A 48 -12.00 -6.22 -8.85
C TYR A 48 -12.50 -7.33 -9.77
N ALA A 49 -13.68 -7.86 -9.46
CA ALA A 49 -14.43 -8.71 -10.36
C ALA A 49 -15.12 -7.88 -11.46
N ASP A 50 -15.50 -8.51 -12.57
CA ASP A 50 -16.09 -7.82 -13.73
C ASP A 50 -17.38 -7.04 -13.39
N ASN A 51 -18.19 -7.57 -12.47
CA ASN A 51 -19.41 -6.91 -11.99
C ASN A 51 -19.10 -5.65 -11.17
N GLU A 52 -18.09 -5.71 -10.30
CA GLU A 52 -17.63 -4.56 -9.51
C GLU A 52 -17.02 -3.49 -10.41
N LEU A 53 -16.22 -3.90 -11.40
CA LEU A 53 -15.61 -3.00 -12.37
C LEU A 53 -16.68 -2.24 -13.18
N ARG A 54 -17.73 -2.95 -13.62
CA ARG A 54 -18.87 -2.31 -14.30
C ARG A 54 -19.54 -1.26 -13.42
N GLN A 55 -19.81 -1.59 -12.16
CA GLN A 55 -20.44 -0.66 -11.23
C GLN A 55 -19.56 0.58 -10.98
N ILE A 56 -18.25 0.39 -10.82
CA ILE A 56 -17.30 1.50 -10.70
C ILE A 56 -17.38 2.40 -11.94
N LEU A 57 -17.38 1.82 -13.13
CA LEU A 57 -17.45 2.59 -14.38
C LEU A 57 -18.77 3.35 -14.54
N GLU A 58 -19.90 2.75 -14.17
CA GLU A 58 -21.22 3.41 -14.19
C GLU A 58 -21.25 4.63 -13.27
N ILE A 59 -20.81 4.49 -12.01
CA ILE A 59 -20.75 5.61 -11.05
C ILE A 59 -19.84 6.73 -11.57
N ARG A 60 -18.68 6.37 -12.12
CA ARG A 60 -17.70 7.37 -12.62
C ARG A 60 -18.20 8.11 -13.86
N ALA A 61 -18.99 7.44 -14.71
CA ALA A 61 -19.59 8.05 -15.88
C ALA A 61 -20.79 8.95 -15.56
N GLU A 62 -21.45 8.76 -14.42
CA GLU A 62 -22.50 9.65 -13.92
C GLU A 62 -21.94 10.91 -13.22
N GLU A 63 -20.75 10.80 -12.59
CA GLU A 63 -20.07 11.92 -11.92
C GLU A 63 -19.41 12.92 -12.89
N GLU A 64 -19.01 12.49 -14.09
CA GLU A 64 -18.41 13.34 -15.15
C GLU A 64 -19.45 13.94 -16.11
#